data_AF-A0A6U3SJL6-F1
#
_entry.id   AF-A0A6U3SJL6-F1
#
_cell.length_a   1.000
_cell.length_b   1.000
_cell.length_c   1.000
_cell.angle_alpha   90.00
_cell.angle_beta   90.00
_cell.angle_gamma   90.00
#
_symmetry.space_group_name_H-M   'P 1'
#
loop_
_entity.id
_entity.type
_entity.pdbx_description
1 polymer ?
#
loop_
_entity_poly.entity_id
_entity_poly.type
_entity_poly.pdbx_seq_one_letter_code
_entity_poly.pdbx_strand_id
1 'polypeptide(L)'
;VAAGWRTTNFIEYYFVNDNAKCVENCSIPGTYPEAEAACADLSTMPNGDCWGTEKNMGETPATDMACNADCYITEDIRNNFIALRRPSDGLLYAEYKTGDQTDGNVEFSSPDFNELFNTTEDPWHVNNLYSSADPALIQELHDELLTWFACSGDSCRSS
;
A
#
# COMPACT_ATOMS: atom_id res chain seq x y z
N VAL A 1 -13.09 -12.03 28.90
CA VAL A 1 -12.93 -11.88 27.44
C VAL A 1 -13.68 -10.62 27.05
N ALA A 2 -13.01 -9.59 26.54
CA ALA A 2 -13.69 -8.34 26.19
C ALA A 2 -14.66 -8.62 25.03
N ALA A 3 -15.95 -8.46 25.27
CA ALA A 3 -16.95 -8.54 24.22
C ALA A 3 -16.74 -7.37 23.23
N GLY A 4 -16.57 -7.67 21.94
CA GLY A 4 -16.65 -6.65 20.88
C GLY A 4 -15.35 -6.25 20.17
N TRP A 5 -14.26 -7.00 20.26
CA TRP A 5 -13.13 -6.79 19.35
C TRP A 5 -13.43 -7.42 17.99
N ARG A 6 -13.16 -6.68 16.91
CA ARG A 6 -13.33 -7.18 15.54
C ARG A 6 -12.41 -8.38 15.31
N THR A 7 -12.98 -9.49 14.86
CA THR A 7 -12.26 -10.72 14.49
C THR A 7 -11.62 -10.60 13.12
N THR A 8 -12.15 -9.70 12.29
CA THR A 8 -11.70 -9.43 10.92
C THR A 8 -11.51 -7.93 10.73
N ASN A 9 -10.46 -7.54 10.02
CA ASN A 9 -10.21 -6.17 9.62
C ASN A 9 -10.18 -6.10 8.10
N PHE A 10 -11.12 -5.34 7.54
CA PHE A 10 -11.11 -4.93 6.14
C PHE A 10 -10.18 -3.73 5.96
N ILE A 11 -9.40 -3.76 4.87
CA ILE A 11 -8.45 -2.71 4.49
C ILE A 11 -8.69 -2.42 3.01
N GLU A 12 -8.70 -1.14 2.67
CA GLU A 12 -8.88 -0.66 1.30
C GLU A 12 -7.82 0.40 1.04
N TYR A 13 -7.19 0.30 -0.13
CA TYR A 13 -6.18 1.24 -0.58
C TYR A 13 -6.34 1.51 -2.06
N TYR A 14 -6.25 2.79 -2.43
CA TYR A 14 -6.17 3.23 -3.81
C TYR A 14 -4.90 4.03 -3.99
N PHE A 15 -4.22 3.82 -5.11
CA PHE A 15 -3.10 4.66 -5.46
C PHE A 15 -3.59 6.11 -5.55
N VAL A 16 -2.78 7.06 -5.10
CA VAL A 16 -3.16 8.48 -5.09
C VAL A 16 -2.71 9.17 -6.37
N ASN A 17 -1.48 8.87 -6.80
CA ASN A 17 -0.89 9.33 -8.04
C ASN A 17 0.33 8.47 -8.36
N ASP A 18 0.72 8.39 -9.64
CA ASP A 18 2.00 7.80 -10.04
C ASP A 18 3.12 8.55 -9.32
N ASN A 19 3.92 7.82 -8.55
CA ASN A 19 5.07 8.40 -7.87
C ASN A 19 6.26 7.45 -7.82
N ALA A 20 7.43 8.02 -8.08
CA ALA A 20 8.72 7.37 -7.86
C ALA A 20 9.49 8.13 -6.78
N LYS A 21 10.32 7.43 -6.03
CA LYS A 21 11.28 8.00 -5.09
C LYS A 21 12.69 7.85 -5.63
N CYS A 22 13.48 8.90 -5.53
CA CYS A 22 14.89 8.92 -5.94
C CYS A 22 15.76 9.13 -4.71
N VAL A 23 16.93 8.50 -4.66
CA VAL A 23 17.84 8.53 -3.51
C VAL A 23 19.25 9.02 -3.83
N GLU A 24 19.57 9.21 -5.12
CA GLU A 24 20.88 9.68 -5.56
C GLU A 24 20.83 11.04 -6.27
N ASN A 25 22.03 11.63 -6.43
CA ASN A 25 22.27 12.94 -7.05
C ASN A 25 21.45 14.07 -6.39
N CYS A 26 21.62 14.19 -5.07
CA CYS A 26 20.77 15.05 -4.28
C CYS A 26 21.24 16.52 -4.22
N SER A 27 20.32 17.46 -4.44
CA SER A 27 20.47 18.86 -4.05
C SER A 27 19.92 19.04 -2.64
N ILE A 28 20.68 19.67 -1.74
CA ILE A 28 20.30 19.82 -0.33
C ILE A 28 18.99 20.65 -0.23
N PRO A 29 17.87 20.07 0.24
CA PRO A 29 16.61 20.79 0.38
C PRO A 29 16.50 21.30 1.80
N GLY A 30 16.45 22.63 1.94
CA GLY A 30 16.14 23.26 3.22
C GLY A 30 17.06 22.82 4.37
N THR A 31 16.70 23.20 5.58
CA THR A 31 17.38 22.74 6.79
C THR A 31 16.30 22.69 7.84
N TYR A 32 16.07 21.52 8.43
CA TYR A 32 15.12 21.40 9.53
C TYR A 32 15.76 21.99 10.80
N PRO A 33 15.02 22.77 11.62
CA PRO A 33 13.58 23.06 11.55
C PRO A 33 13.20 24.30 10.72
N GLU A 34 14.14 25.00 10.09
CA GLU A 34 13.89 26.26 9.40
C GLU A 34 13.09 26.11 8.09
N ALA A 35 13.17 24.94 7.44
CA ALA A 35 12.42 24.58 6.25
C ALA A 35 12.18 23.06 6.20
N GLU A 36 11.21 22.63 5.40
CA GLU A 36 11.04 21.21 5.10
C GLU A 36 12.31 20.66 4.44
N ALA A 37 12.87 19.62 5.06
CA ALA A 37 13.93 18.85 4.48
C ALA A 37 13.33 17.51 4.10
N ALA A 38 13.28 17.21 2.81
CA ALA A 38 12.84 15.91 2.29
C ALA A 38 13.90 14.85 2.58
N CYS A 39 14.31 14.67 3.84
CA CYS A 39 15.46 13.87 4.25
C CYS A 39 15.16 13.03 5.48
N ALA A 40 15.68 11.80 5.50
CA ALA A 40 15.49 10.85 6.59
C ALA A 40 16.46 11.12 7.76
N ASP A 41 17.67 11.64 7.49
CA ASP A 41 18.61 12.03 8.53
C ASP A 41 18.59 13.55 8.75
N LEU A 42 17.93 13.95 9.85
CA LEU A 42 17.89 15.35 10.31
C LEU A 42 18.98 15.66 11.35
N SER A 43 19.89 14.72 11.63
CA SER A 43 20.91 14.85 12.69
C SER A 43 22.25 15.38 12.18
N THR A 44 22.43 15.45 10.85
CA THR A 44 23.60 15.99 10.18
C THR A 44 23.30 17.36 9.55
N MET A 45 24.31 18.24 9.48
CA MET A 45 24.18 19.57 8.87
C MET A 45 25.12 19.68 7.66
N PRO A 46 24.59 19.86 6.44
CA PRO A 46 23.16 19.83 6.08
C PRO A 46 22.55 18.41 6.24
N ASN A 47 21.22 18.34 6.37
CA ASN A 47 20.46 17.08 6.51
C ASN A 47 20.88 16.05 5.45
N GLY A 48 20.96 14.77 5.84
CA GLY A 48 21.42 13.65 5.02
C GLY A 48 20.31 12.66 4.66
N ASP A 49 20.60 11.72 3.76
CA ASP A 49 19.66 10.68 3.30
C ASP A 49 18.34 11.24 2.77
N CYS A 50 18.45 12.09 1.74
CA CYS A 50 17.31 12.78 1.14
C CYS A 50 16.54 11.95 0.12
N TRP A 51 15.28 12.31 -0.09
CA TRP A 51 14.35 11.70 -1.03
C TRP A 51 13.88 12.73 -2.05
N GLY A 52 14.05 12.42 -3.32
CA GLY A 52 13.38 13.11 -4.42
C GLY A 52 12.07 12.42 -4.80
N THR A 53 11.25 13.11 -5.58
CA THR A 53 10.15 12.52 -6.34
C THR A 53 10.39 12.81 -7.81
N GLU A 54 10.15 11.87 -8.70
CA GLU A 54 9.87 12.27 -10.08
C GLU A 54 8.40 12.66 -10.14
N LYS A 55 8.12 13.90 -10.57
CA LYS A 55 6.75 14.26 -10.91
C LYS A 55 6.47 13.63 -12.26
N ASN A 56 5.73 12.51 -12.27
CA ASN A 56 5.38 11.73 -13.47
C ASN A 56 6.60 11.05 -14.11
N MET A 57 6.51 9.75 -14.41
CA MET A 57 7.55 8.94 -15.07
C MET A 57 7.96 9.51 -16.45
N GLY A 58 8.73 10.61 -16.48
CA GLY A 58 9.13 11.31 -17.70
C GLY A 58 8.94 12.84 -17.72
N GLU A 59 8.42 13.48 -16.67
CA GLU A 59 8.47 14.95 -16.55
C GLU A 59 9.54 15.37 -15.55
N THR A 60 10.32 16.39 -15.92
CA THR A 60 11.44 16.87 -15.09
C THR A 60 10.89 17.29 -13.72
N PRO A 61 11.53 16.86 -12.61
CA PRO A 61 11.12 17.25 -11.27
C PRO A 61 10.98 18.78 -11.19
N ALA A 62 9.98 19.25 -10.45
CA ALA A 62 9.89 20.66 -10.11
C ALA A 62 11.26 21.10 -9.54
N THR A 63 11.69 22.31 -9.86
CA THR A 63 13.07 22.80 -9.69
C THR A 63 13.55 22.92 -8.22
N ASP A 64 12.84 22.30 -7.29
CA ASP A 64 13.01 22.27 -5.83
C ASP A 64 13.29 20.85 -5.28
N MET A 65 13.51 19.86 -6.15
CA MET A 65 13.57 18.44 -5.78
C MET A 65 14.94 17.97 -5.27
N ALA A 66 14.89 17.23 -4.17
CA ALA A 66 16.05 16.83 -3.39
C ALA A 66 16.97 15.83 -4.06
N CYS A 67 16.49 14.89 -4.87
CA CYS A 67 17.27 13.82 -5.50
C CYS A 67 16.65 13.46 -6.86
N ASN A 68 17.43 12.98 -7.83
CA ASN A 68 16.94 12.72 -9.19
C ASN A 68 17.63 11.55 -9.92
N ALA A 69 18.43 10.75 -9.22
CA ALA A 69 19.01 9.51 -9.73
C ALA A 69 18.63 8.34 -8.81
N ASP A 70 18.82 7.12 -9.33
CA ASP A 70 18.43 5.86 -8.68
C ASP A 70 16.98 5.90 -8.18
N CYS A 71 16.06 6.12 -9.12
CA CYS A 71 14.65 6.25 -8.84
C CYS A 71 13.95 4.89 -8.93
N TYR A 72 13.05 4.61 -8.00
CA TYR A 72 12.18 3.44 -8.02
C TYR A 72 10.73 3.86 -7.83
N ILE A 73 9.82 3.20 -8.55
CA ILE A 73 8.38 3.43 -8.48
C ILE A 73 7.91 2.96 -7.10
N THR A 74 7.29 3.86 -6.34
CA THR A 74 6.64 3.53 -5.07
C THR A 74 5.14 3.33 -5.23
N GLU A 75 4.52 4.01 -6.19
CA GLU A 75 3.11 3.84 -6.52
C GLU A 75 2.87 4.01 -8.01
N ASP A 76 1.97 3.18 -8.53
CA ASP A 76 1.37 3.35 -9.84
C ASP A 76 -0.05 2.78 -9.82
N ILE A 77 -0.73 2.84 -10.98
CA ILE A 77 -2.10 2.37 -11.17
C ILE A 77 -2.37 0.91 -10.78
N ARG A 78 -1.34 0.09 -10.50
CA ARG A 78 -1.47 -1.30 -10.05
C ARG A 78 -1.52 -1.44 -8.53
N ASN A 79 -1.19 -0.38 -7.79
CA ASN A 79 -1.14 -0.38 -6.33
C ASN A 79 -2.50 -0.05 -5.68
N ASN A 80 -3.61 -0.54 -6.26
CA ASN A 80 -4.90 -0.54 -5.57
C ASN A 80 -5.15 -1.92 -5.02
N PHE A 81 -5.63 -2.01 -3.78
CA PHE A 81 -5.99 -3.29 -3.19
C PHE A 81 -7.14 -3.19 -2.19
N ILE A 82 -7.84 -4.31 -2.06
CA ILE A 82 -8.65 -4.63 -0.88
C ILE A 82 -8.02 -5.80 -0.16
N ALA A 83 -8.09 -5.81 1.18
CA ALA A 83 -7.50 -6.86 1.98
C ALA A 83 -8.31 -7.20 3.22
N LEU A 84 -8.15 -8.45 3.65
CA LEU A 84 -8.75 -9.04 4.82
C LEU A 84 -7.65 -9.51 5.78
N ARG A 85 -7.65 -9.00 7.00
CA ARG A 85 -6.80 -9.53 8.08
C ARG A 85 -7.66 -10.24 9.11
N ARG A 86 -7.39 -11.53 9.34
CA ARG A 86 -8.05 -12.40 10.33
C ARG A 86 -7.04 -12.83 11.41
N PRO A 87 -6.83 -12.02 12.47
CA PRO A 87 -5.83 -12.31 13.49
C PRO A 87 -6.05 -13.63 14.25
N SER A 88 -7.29 -14.11 14.37
CA SER A 88 -7.58 -15.40 15.00
C SER A 88 -6.93 -16.58 14.27
N ASP A 89 -6.82 -16.45 12.96
CA ASP A 89 -6.33 -17.50 12.05
C ASP A 89 -4.91 -17.19 11.57
N GLY A 90 -4.37 -16.04 11.97
CA GLY A 90 -3.09 -15.53 11.51
C GLY A 90 -3.07 -15.12 10.05
N LEU A 91 -4.21 -14.95 9.37
CA LEU A 91 -4.24 -14.74 7.92
C LEU A 91 -4.28 -13.26 7.53
N LEU A 92 -3.57 -12.93 6.46
CA LEU A 92 -3.72 -11.71 5.66
C LEU A 92 -3.91 -12.11 4.21
N TYR A 93 -5.05 -11.73 3.61
CA TYR A 93 -5.38 -11.97 2.21
C TYR A 93 -5.62 -10.64 1.51
N ALA A 94 -5.01 -10.42 0.34
CA ALA A 94 -5.14 -9.17 -0.42
C ALA A 94 -5.38 -9.45 -1.90
N GLU A 95 -6.18 -8.59 -2.52
CA GLU A 95 -6.53 -8.62 -3.93
C GLU A 95 -6.19 -7.28 -4.57
N TYR A 96 -5.33 -7.32 -5.58
CA TYR A 96 -4.81 -6.13 -6.25
C TYR A 96 -5.51 -5.93 -7.59
N LYS A 97 -5.77 -4.67 -7.94
CA LYS A 97 -6.39 -4.32 -9.21
C LYS A 97 -5.76 -3.10 -9.86
N THR A 98 -5.47 -3.22 -11.15
CA THR A 98 -5.05 -2.11 -12.00
C THR A 98 -6.24 -1.22 -12.31
N GLY A 99 -6.12 0.08 -12.07
CA GLY A 99 -7.13 1.06 -12.41
C GLY A 99 -6.87 2.42 -11.75
N ASP A 100 -7.55 3.46 -12.24
CA ASP A 100 -7.42 4.85 -11.79
C ASP A 100 -8.77 5.42 -11.39
N GLN A 101 -8.89 5.86 -10.12
CA GLN A 101 -10.11 6.44 -9.56
C GLN A 101 -10.53 7.76 -10.23
N THR A 102 -9.61 8.41 -10.94
CA THR A 102 -9.91 9.59 -11.76
C THR A 102 -10.63 9.22 -13.06
N ASP A 103 -10.39 8.01 -13.58
CA ASP A 103 -11.05 7.48 -14.77
C ASP A 103 -12.37 6.75 -14.44
N GLY A 104 -12.46 6.13 -13.26
CA GLY A 104 -13.66 5.46 -12.77
C GLY A 104 -13.41 4.57 -11.56
N ASN A 105 -14.47 3.90 -11.08
CA ASN A 105 -14.34 2.97 -9.96
C ASN A 105 -13.39 1.82 -10.32
N VAL A 106 -12.50 1.47 -9.38
CA VAL A 106 -11.64 0.29 -9.49
C VAL A 106 -12.42 -0.90 -8.93
N GLU A 107 -12.69 -1.88 -9.78
CA GLU A 107 -13.55 -3.03 -9.49
C GLU A 107 -12.74 -4.31 -9.20
N PHE A 108 -12.91 -4.86 -8.00
CA PHE A 108 -12.16 -6.04 -7.52
C PHE A 108 -12.83 -7.39 -7.82
N SER A 109 -13.85 -7.43 -8.68
CA SER A 109 -14.52 -8.68 -9.07
C SER A 109 -13.63 -9.67 -9.85
N SER A 110 -12.49 -9.20 -10.36
CA SER A 110 -11.49 -10.02 -11.04
C SER A 110 -10.11 -9.39 -10.82
N PRO A 111 -9.43 -9.72 -9.71
CA PRO A 111 -8.14 -9.13 -9.35
C PRO A 111 -7.04 -9.57 -10.32
N ASP A 112 -6.03 -8.71 -10.49
CA ASP A 112 -4.88 -8.98 -11.37
C ASP A 112 -3.79 -9.77 -10.62
N PHE A 113 -3.76 -9.65 -9.29
CA PHE A 113 -2.80 -10.31 -8.43
C PHE A 113 -3.39 -10.52 -7.03
N ASN A 114 -2.93 -11.56 -6.34
CA ASN A 114 -3.41 -11.93 -5.02
C ASN A 114 -2.22 -12.27 -4.11
N GLU A 115 -2.38 -11.93 -2.84
CA GLU A 115 -1.45 -12.31 -1.79
C GLU A 115 -2.17 -13.00 -0.66
N LEU A 116 -1.55 -14.06 -0.12
CA LEU A 116 -1.99 -14.71 1.09
C LEU A 116 -0.78 -14.96 1.99
N PHE A 117 -0.86 -14.53 3.25
CA PHE A 117 0.20 -14.70 4.23
C PHE A 117 -0.33 -15.31 5.53
N ASN A 118 0.51 -16.13 6.16
CA ASN A 118 0.37 -16.49 7.56
C ASN A 118 1.20 -15.51 8.41
N THR A 119 0.56 -14.48 8.91
CA THR A 119 1.16 -13.41 9.74
C THR A 119 1.68 -13.87 11.10
N THR A 120 1.32 -15.10 11.54
CA THR A 120 1.86 -15.70 12.78
C THR A 120 3.23 -16.33 12.52
N GLU A 121 3.37 -17.06 11.41
CA GLU A 121 4.62 -17.76 11.05
C GLU A 121 5.56 -16.89 10.22
N ASP A 122 5.01 -15.97 9.43
CA ASP A 122 5.69 -15.03 8.55
C ASP A 122 5.22 -13.59 8.84
N PRO A 123 5.67 -12.98 9.96
CA PRO A 123 5.25 -11.63 10.34
C PRO A 123 5.76 -10.53 9.40
N TRP A 124 6.66 -10.87 8.47
CA TRP A 124 7.23 -9.94 7.49
C TRP A 124 6.62 -10.11 6.09
N HIS A 125 5.72 -11.07 5.92
CA HIS A 125 4.98 -11.32 4.68
C HIS A 125 5.90 -11.53 3.47
N VAL A 126 6.97 -12.31 3.64
CA VAL A 126 7.94 -12.55 2.56
C VAL A 126 7.61 -13.78 1.71
N ASN A 127 6.71 -14.65 2.18
CA ASN A 127 6.30 -15.87 1.49
C ASN A 127 4.82 -15.82 1.11
N ASN A 128 4.52 -15.41 -0.13
CA ASN A 128 3.16 -15.43 -0.65
C ASN A 128 2.69 -16.89 -0.85
N LEU A 129 1.66 -17.29 -0.09
CA LEU A 129 1.09 -18.63 -0.05
C LEU A 129 -0.05 -18.84 -1.06
N TYR A 130 -0.48 -17.79 -1.77
CA TYR A 130 -1.70 -17.83 -2.58
C TYR A 130 -1.73 -19.00 -3.59
N SER A 131 -0.62 -19.25 -4.27
CA SER A 131 -0.53 -20.28 -5.32
C SER A 131 -0.53 -21.72 -4.80
N SER A 132 -0.25 -21.93 -3.51
CA SER A 132 -0.17 -23.25 -2.87
C SER A 132 -1.28 -23.51 -1.85
N ALA A 133 -2.09 -22.50 -1.56
CA ALA A 133 -3.20 -22.58 -0.62
C ALA A 133 -4.36 -23.45 -1.16
N ASP A 134 -5.20 -23.91 -0.24
CA ASP A 134 -6.44 -24.61 -0.58
C ASP A 134 -7.37 -23.68 -1.38
N PRO A 135 -7.79 -24.04 -2.61
CA PRO A 135 -8.72 -23.24 -3.39
C PRO A 135 -10.04 -22.94 -2.67
N ALA A 136 -10.51 -23.83 -1.78
CA ALA A 136 -11.72 -23.60 -1.00
C ALA A 136 -11.53 -22.46 0.00
N LEU A 137 -10.35 -22.38 0.64
CA LEU A 137 -9.99 -21.28 1.53
C LEU A 137 -9.89 -19.97 0.76
N ILE A 138 -9.27 -19.98 -0.43
CA ILE A 138 -9.18 -18.79 -1.27
C ILE A 138 -10.56 -18.27 -1.64
N GLN A 139 -11.48 -19.17 -2.04
CA GLN A 139 -12.85 -18.78 -2.35
C GLN A 139 -13.59 -18.21 -1.13
N GLU A 140 -13.43 -18.81 0.06
CA GLU A 140 -14.01 -18.28 1.32
C GLU A 140 -13.52 -16.86 1.59
N LEU A 141 -12.21 -16.64 1.50
CA LEU A 141 -11.60 -15.33 1.76
C LEU A 141 -12.03 -14.29 0.73
N HIS A 142 -12.12 -14.67 -0.55
CA HIS A 142 -12.63 -13.81 -1.61
C HIS A 142 -14.08 -13.38 -1.37
N ASP A 143 -14.96 -14.34 -1.06
CA ASP A 143 -16.38 -14.07 -0.81
C ASP A 143 -16.57 -13.18 0.44
N GLU A 144 -15.81 -13.42 1.50
CA GLU A 144 -15.80 -12.58 2.71
C GLU A 144 -15.31 -11.15 2.38
N LEU A 145 -14.21 -11.04 1.63
CA LEU A 145 -13.61 -9.77 1.25
C LEU A 145 -14.56 -8.92 0.38
N LEU A 146 -15.21 -9.53 -0.62
CA LEU A 146 -16.21 -8.83 -1.43
C LEU A 146 -17.46 -8.45 -0.62
N THR A 147 -17.83 -9.24 0.39
CA THR A 147 -18.93 -8.88 1.31
C THR A 147 -18.60 -7.61 2.08
N TRP A 148 -17.37 -7.48 2.58
CA TRP A 148 -16.90 -6.26 3.24
C TRP A 148 -16.85 -5.08 2.28
N PHE A 149 -16.30 -5.27 1.08
CA PHE A 149 -16.16 -4.23 0.07
C PHE A 149 -17.51 -3.68 -0.41
N ALA A 150 -18.50 -4.56 -0.63
CA ALA A 150 -19.84 -4.16 -1.04
C ALA A 150 -20.63 -3.46 0.08
N CYS A 151 -20.17 -3.56 1.32
CA CYS A 151 -20.92 -3.06 2.46
C CYS A 151 -20.79 -1.53 2.59
N SER A 152 -21.91 -0.85 2.91
CA SER A 152 -21.92 0.59 3.15
C SER A 152 -22.80 1.01 4.34
N GLY A 153 -22.29 1.92 5.17
CA GLY A 153 -23.03 2.48 6.30
C GLY A 153 -23.27 1.49 7.45
N ASP A 154 -24.45 1.56 8.07
CA ASP A 154 -24.75 0.80 9.29
C ASP A 154 -24.93 -0.71 9.05
N SER A 155 -25.09 -1.15 7.79
CA SER A 155 -25.20 -2.57 7.44
C SER A 155 -23.90 -3.35 7.70
N CYS A 156 -22.78 -2.66 7.92
CA CYS A 156 -21.44 -3.26 8.11
C CYS A 156 -21.07 -3.49 9.57
N ARG A 157 -21.93 -3.12 10.51
CA ARG A 157 -21.63 -3.23 11.96
C ARG A 157 -21.80 -4.64 12.51
N SER A 158 -22.49 -5.50 11.78
CA SER A 158 -22.85 -6.87 12.18
C SER A 158 -22.12 -7.95 11.37
N SER A 159 -21.23 -7.53 10.47
CA SER A 159 -20.40 -8.40 9.63
C SER A 159 -19.13 -8.85 10.37
#